data_AF-A0A401PQY3-F1
#
_entry.id   AF-A0A401PQY3-F1
#
_cell.length_a   1.000
_cell.length_b   1.000
_cell.length_c   1.000
_cell.angle_alpha   90.00
_cell.angle_beta   90.00
_cell.angle_gamma   90.00
#
_symmetry.space_group_name_H-M   'P 1'
#
loop_
_entity.id
_entity.type
_entity.pdbx_description
1 polymer ?
#
loop_
_entity_poly.entity_id
_entity_poly.type
_entity_poly.pdbx_seq_one_letter_code
_entity_poly.pdbx_strand_id
1 'polypeptide(L)'
;HYPLYRVSDAECTGEDSASAEEKKLLFREKYDTLSLEASKKLLWWFHPRLVLSGHTHSACMVLHAEHLPEISIPSFNWRNRNNPSFLLASITATDFTLSKCFLPRESTIWAIYLTAAVVMANLILFHFNFWQWMMHYLINKHKSI
;
A
#
# COMPACT_ATOMS: atom_id res chain seq x y z
N HIS A 1 1.68 -5.83 -16.84
CA HIS A 1 0.76 -6.07 -15.71
C HIS A 1 1.00 -7.44 -15.12
N TYR A 2 0.93 -8.53 -15.89
CA TYR A 2 1.32 -9.85 -15.40
C TYR A 2 2.84 -10.01 -15.23
N PRO A 3 3.30 -10.72 -14.20
CA PRO A 3 4.70 -11.08 -13.99
C PRO A 3 5.20 -12.10 -15.02
N LEU A 4 6.52 -12.21 -15.18
CA LEU A 4 7.11 -13.35 -15.89
C LEU A 4 6.80 -14.64 -15.14
N TYR A 5 7.00 -15.76 -15.82
CA TYR A 5 6.79 -17.08 -15.26
C TYR A 5 7.56 -17.26 -13.95
N ARG A 6 6.82 -17.60 -12.89
CA ARG A 6 7.33 -18.08 -11.61
C ARG A 6 6.29 -18.99 -10.98
N VAL A 7 6.72 -19.93 -10.13
CA VAL A 7 5.84 -20.94 -9.53
C VAL A 7 4.93 -20.34 -8.47
N SER A 8 5.43 -19.37 -7.70
CA SER A 8 4.68 -18.67 -6.65
C SER A 8 5.44 -17.40 -6.23
N ASP A 9 4.89 -16.69 -5.24
CA ASP A 9 5.53 -15.56 -4.57
C ASP A 9 6.32 -15.98 -3.29
N ALA A 10 6.68 -17.25 -3.15
CA ALA A 10 7.27 -17.82 -1.93
C ALA A 10 8.57 -17.12 -1.50
N GLU A 11 9.41 -16.76 -2.48
CA GLU A 11 10.70 -16.10 -2.26
C GLU A 11 10.58 -14.58 -2.08
N CYS A 12 9.38 -14.01 -2.25
CA CYS A 12 9.18 -12.57 -2.15
C CYS A 12 9.36 -12.10 -0.70
N THR A 13 10.09 -11.02 -0.50
CA THR A 13 10.34 -10.41 0.81
C THR A 13 9.91 -8.94 0.83
N GLY A 14 9.89 -8.34 2.03
CA GLY A 14 9.52 -6.93 2.24
C GLY A 14 8.16 -6.73 2.90
N GLU A 15 7.93 -5.54 3.45
CA GLU A 15 6.73 -5.22 4.24
C GLU A 15 5.43 -5.23 3.40
N ASP A 16 5.51 -4.80 2.15
CA ASP A 16 4.40 -4.74 1.19
C ASP A 16 4.25 -6.01 0.34
N SER A 17 4.96 -7.08 0.70
CA SER A 17 4.78 -8.39 0.09
C SER A 17 3.50 -9.09 0.60
N ALA A 18 3.05 -10.13 -0.10
CA ALA A 18 1.87 -10.91 0.28
C ALA A 18 2.06 -11.63 1.64
N SER A 19 0.98 -12.10 2.25
CA SER A 19 1.08 -12.90 3.48
C SER A 19 1.86 -14.20 3.25
N ALA A 20 2.34 -14.84 4.33
CA ALA A 20 3.12 -16.07 4.21
C ALA A 20 2.33 -17.22 3.57
N GLU A 21 1.02 -17.23 3.77
CA GLU A 21 0.07 -18.18 3.20
C GLU A 21 -0.17 -17.89 1.72
N GLU A 22 -0.45 -16.63 1.35
CA GLU A 22 -0.69 -16.22 -0.04
C GLU A 22 0.54 -16.44 -0.93
N LYS A 23 1.74 -16.16 -0.41
CA LYS A 23 3.01 -16.38 -1.13
C LYS A 23 3.23 -17.82 -1.55
N LYS A 24 2.67 -18.78 -0.81
CA LYS A 24 2.82 -20.22 -1.10
C LYS A 24 1.81 -20.72 -2.12
N LEU A 25 0.82 -19.91 -2.50
CA LEU A 25 -0.14 -20.29 -3.54
C LEU A 25 0.58 -20.45 -4.88
N LEU A 26 0.29 -21.56 -5.55
CA LEU A 26 0.87 -21.87 -6.85
C LEU A 26 0.18 -21.02 -7.93
N PHE A 27 0.99 -20.40 -8.77
CA PHE A 27 0.52 -19.62 -9.90
C PHE A 27 0.17 -20.50 -11.09
N ARG A 28 -0.94 -20.15 -11.73
CA ARG A 28 -1.38 -20.70 -13.00
C ARG A 28 -0.86 -19.85 -14.15
N GLU A 29 -0.13 -20.47 -15.07
CA GLU A 29 0.30 -19.83 -16.30
C GLU A 29 -0.88 -19.27 -17.10
N LYS A 30 -0.66 -18.13 -17.76
CA LYS A 30 -1.65 -17.39 -18.56
C LYS A 30 -2.82 -16.84 -17.73
N TYR A 31 -2.77 -16.97 -16.41
CA TYR A 31 -3.74 -16.40 -15.49
C TYR A 31 -3.03 -15.55 -14.43
N ASP A 32 -2.18 -16.14 -13.59
CA ASP A 32 -1.45 -15.41 -12.55
C ASP A 32 -0.11 -14.85 -13.06
N THR A 33 0.51 -15.58 -13.99
CA THR A 33 1.81 -15.25 -14.60
C THR A 33 1.75 -15.42 -16.12
N LEU A 34 2.71 -14.85 -16.85
CA LEU A 34 2.93 -15.22 -18.24
C LEU A 34 3.36 -16.70 -18.36
N SER A 35 3.11 -17.31 -19.52
CA SER A 35 3.61 -18.68 -19.74
C SER A 35 5.14 -18.72 -19.75
N LEU A 36 5.71 -19.88 -19.47
CA LEU A 36 7.16 -20.09 -19.50
C LEU A 36 7.74 -19.73 -20.88
N GLU A 37 7.07 -20.12 -21.96
CA GLU A 37 7.51 -19.84 -23.33
C GLU A 37 7.45 -18.35 -23.65
N ALA A 38 6.36 -17.68 -23.26
CA ALA A 38 6.21 -16.25 -23.48
C ALA A 38 7.28 -15.46 -22.70
N SER A 39 7.53 -15.86 -21.45
CA SER A 39 8.55 -15.25 -20.60
C SER A 39 9.94 -15.40 -21.21
N LYS A 40 10.34 -16.62 -21.60
CA LYS A 40 11.61 -16.88 -22.30
C LYS A 40 11.75 -16.05 -23.57
N LYS A 41 10.68 -15.95 -24.36
CA LYS A 41 10.67 -15.22 -25.62
C LYS A 41 10.83 -13.71 -25.43
N LEU A 42 10.17 -13.13 -24.42
CA LEU A 42 10.32 -11.71 -24.08
C LEU A 42 11.75 -11.39 -23.63
N LEU A 43 12.31 -12.24 -22.76
CA LEU A 43 13.69 -12.08 -22.29
C LEU A 43 14.68 -12.15 -23.45
N TRP A 44 14.50 -13.11 -24.37
CA TRP A 44 15.35 -13.26 -25.55
C TRP A 44 15.20 -12.13 -26.56
N TRP A 45 14.00 -11.57 -26.75
CA TRP A 45 13.81 -10.48 -27.70
C TRP A 45 14.36 -9.14 -27.19
N PHE A 46 14.03 -8.80 -25.96
CA PHE A 46 14.26 -7.44 -25.47
C PHE A 46 15.57 -7.29 -24.69
N HIS A 47 16.15 -8.38 -24.20
CA HIS A 47 17.33 -8.35 -23.32
C HIS A 47 17.21 -7.25 -22.25
N PRO A 48 16.12 -7.22 -21.47
CA PRO A 48 15.84 -6.11 -20.58
C PRO A 48 16.87 -6.06 -19.45
N ARG A 49 17.12 -4.85 -18.92
CA ARG A 49 17.91 -4.64 -17.69
C ARG A 49 17.07 -4.67 -16.42
N LEU A 50 15.76 -4.44 -16.56
CA LEU A 50 14.77 -4.38 -15.49
C LEU A 50 13.42 -4.80 -16.05
N VAL A 51 12.68 -5.61 -15.29
CA VAL A 51 11.28 -5.97 -15.59
C VAL A 51 10.38 -5.38 -14.50
N LEU A 52 9.35 -4.63 -14.91
CA LEU A 52 8.32 -4.13 -14.00
C LEU A 52 7.00 -4.85 -14.28
N SER A 53 6.45 -5.46 -13.24
CA SER A 53 5.20 -6.25 -13.31
C SER A 53 4.22 -5.85 -12.19
N GLY A 54 3.18 -6.65 -11.99
CA GLY A 54 2.09 -6.40 -11.04
C GLY A 54 1.25 -7.66 -10.90
N HIS A 55 -0.08 -7.53 -10.94
CA HIS A 55 -1.08 -8.60 -10.83
C HIS A 55 -1.53 -8.96 -9.40
N THR A 56 -0.66 -9.48 -8.53
CA THR A 56 -1.05 -9.95 -7.18
C THR A 56 -1.36 -8.82 -6.18
N HIS A 57 -1.34 -7.58 -6.66
CA HIS A 57 -1.49 -6.36 -5.86
C HIS A 57 -0.44 -6.17 -4.77
N SER A 58 0.52 -7.09 -4.66
CA SER A 58 1.53 -7.19 -3.61
C SER A 58 2.92 -7.01 -4.22
N ALA A 59 3.85 -6.47 -3.44
CA ALA A 59 5.20 -6.28 -3.94
C ALA A 59 5.95 -7.61 -3.96
N CYS A 60 6.71 -7.82 -5.02
CA CYS A 60 7.67 -8.91 -5.09
C CYS A 60 8.91 -8.48 -5.86
N MET A 61 10.08 -8.97 -5.46
CA MET A 61 11.30 -8.87 -6.23
C MET A 61 11.78 -10.29 -6.51
N VAL A 62 11.97 -10.63 -7.78
CA VAL A 62 12.50 -11.92 -8.24
C VAL A 62 13.69 -11.67 -9.15
N LEU A 63 14.68 -12.54 -9.09
CA LEU A 63 15.85 -12.48 -9.96
C LEU A 63 15.74 -13.59 -11.01
N HIS A 64 15.64 -13.21 -12.28
CA HIS A 64 15.62 -14.14 -13.42
C HIS A 64 17.02 -14.39 -13.93
N ALA A 65 17.34 -15.64 -14.24
CA ALA A 65 18.67 -16.05 -14.70
C ALA A 65 19.81 -15.50 -13.81
N GLU A 66 19.60 -15.38 -12.49
CA GLU A 66 20.58 -14.89 -11.50
C GLU A 66 21.07 -13.44 -11.66
N HIS A 67 20.57 -12.67 -12.63
CA HIS A 67 21.06 -11.31 -12.87
C HIS A 67 20.01 -10.31 -13.38
N LEU A 68 18.81 -10.75 -13.78
CA LEU A 68 17.76 -9.85 -14.26
C LEU A 68 16.70 -9.60 -13.19
N PRO A 69 16.65 -8.41 -12.57
CA PRO A 69 15.63 -8.10 -11.58
C PRO A 69 14.26 -7.89 -12.23
N GLU A 70 13.26 -8.60 -11.72
CA GLU A 70 11.85 -8.29 -11.90
C GLU A 70 11.26 -7.75 -10.60
N ILE A 71 10.55 -6.63 -10.68
CA ILE A 71 9.84 -6.05 -9.55
C ILE A 71 8.35 -5.95 -9.89
N SER A 72 7.55 -6.68 -9.13
CA SER A 72 6.10 -6.57 -9.14
C SER A 72 5.69 -5.38 -8.25
N ILE A 73 5.07 -4.37 -8.84
CA ILE A 73 4.59 -3.18 -8.12
C ILE A 73 3.24 -3.48 -7.46
N PRO A 74 3.05 -3.19 -6.16
CA PRO A 74 1.78 -3.40 -5.49
C PRO A 74 0.73 -2.37 -5.93
N SER A 75 -0.49 -2.53 -5.43
CA SER A 75 -1.53 -1.51 -5.61
C SER A 75 -1.14 -0.18 -4.95
N PHE A 76 -1.38 0.92 -5.65
CA PHE A 76 -1.19 2.27 -5.14
C PHE A 76 -2.26 2.69 -4.10
N ASN A 77 -3.38 1.98 -4.01
CA ASN A 77 -4.50 2.36 -3.15
C ASN A 77 -4.83 1.28 -2.12
N TRP A 78 -5.65 1.67 -1.13
CA TRP A 78 -6.07 0.78 -0.05
C TRP A 78 -7.08 -0.28 -0.44
N ARG A 79 -7.58 -0.27 -1.69
CA ARG A 79 -8.66 -1.18 -2.12
C ARG A 79 -8.31 -2.65 -1.92
N ASN A 80 -7.04 -2.99 -2.10
CA ASN A 80 -6.57 -4.37 -2.05
C ASN A 80 -5.59 -4.65 -0.91
N ARG A 81 -5.08 -3.60 -0.24
CA ARG A 81 -4.01 -3.73 0.78
C ARG A 81 -4.06 -2.61 1.81
N ASN A 82 -3.79 -2.96 3.06
CA ASN A 82 -3.67 -1.98 4.15
C ASN A 82 -2.41 -1.10 4.00
N ASN A 83 -1.31 -1.60 3.42
CA ASN A 83 -0.03 -0.90 3.29
C ASN A 83 0.39 -0.67 1.82
N PRO A 84 -0.29 0.22 1.08
CA PRO A 84 0.06 0.46 -0.32
C PRO A 84 1.42 1.16 -0.46
N SER A 85 2.08 0.92 -1.59
CA SER A 85 3.38 1.51 -1.90
C SER A 85 3.49 1.81 -3.39
N PHE A 86 4.49 2.61 -3.75
CA PHE A 86 4.84 2.92 -5.13
C PHE A 86 6.34 2.94 -5.32
N LEU A 87 6.74 2.87 -6.59
CA LEU A 87 8.14 2.97 -6.99
C LEU A 87 8.37 4.31 -7.69
N LEU A 88 9.39 5.03 -7.21
CA LEU A 88 10.02 6.10 -7.94
C LEU A 88 11.19 5.50 -8.71
N ALA A 89 11.15 5.64 -10.03
CA ALA A 89 12.18 5.13 -10.92
C ALA A 89 12.88 6.29 -11.64
N SER A 90 14.21 6.30 -11.60
CA SER A 90 15.03 7.08 -12.51
C SER A 90 15.67 6.11 -13.50
N ILE A 91 15.38 6.27 -14.79
CA ILE A 91 15.82 5.36 -15.84
C ILE A 91 16.63 6.16 -16.85
N THR A 92 17.85 5.72 -17.13
CA THR A 92 18.72 6.29 -18.16
C THR A 92 19.00 5.24 -19.24
N ALA A 93 19.74 5.64 -20.29
CA ALA A 93 20.13 4.73 -21.36
C ALA A 93 20.94 3.53 -20.84
N THR A 94 21.78 3.74 -19.81
CA THR A 94 22.74 2.74 -19.31
C THR A 94 22.40 2.18 -17.95
N ASP A 95 21.64 2.91 -17.12
CA ASP A 95 21.37 2.52 -15.74
C ASP A 95 19.92 2.76 -15.31
N PHE A 96 19.54 2.28 -14.13
CA PHE A 96 18.29 2.60 -13.47
C PHE A 96 18.48 2.60 -11.95
N THR A 97 17.75 3.48 -11.26
CA THR A 97 17.70 3.51 -9.79
C THR A 97 16.25 3.52 -9.35
N LEU A 98 15.93 2.72 -8.33
CA LEU A 98 14.57 2.56 -7.82
C LEU A 98 14.52 2.93 -6.35
N SER A 99 13.48 3.63 -5.97
CA SER A 99 13.15 3.95 -4.57
C SER A 99 11.71 3.55 -4.30
N LYS A 100 11.51 2.72 -3.29
CA LYS A 100 10.18 2.32 -2.83
C LYS A 100 9.68 3.28 -1.77
N CYS A 101 8.47 3.78 -1.95
CA CYS A 101 7.82 4.72 -1.05
C CYS A 101 6.48 4.14 -0.57
N PHE A 102 6.25 4.17 0.74
CA PHE A 102 5.02 3.70 1.34
C PHE A 102 4.03 4.85 1.49
N LEU A 103 2.76 4.57 1.25
CA LEU A 103 1.66 5.42 1.64
C LEU A 103 1.24 5.10 3.09
N PRO A 104 0.56 6.03 3.78
CA PRO A 104 -0.01 5.75 5.09
C PRO A 104 -0.88 4.49 5.05
N ARG A 105 -0.84 3.68 6.11
CA ARG A 105 -1.70 2.49 6.17
C ARG A 105 -3.17 2.88 6.30
N GLU A 106 -4.07 2.14 5.67
CA GLU A 106 -5.52 2.39 5.75
C GLU A 106 -5.99 2.42 7.21
N SER A 107 -5.52 1.45 8.00
CA SER A 107 -5.80 1.34 9.43
C SER A 107 -5.36 2.57 10.21
N THR A 108 -4.25 3.20 9.81
CA THR A 108 -3.75 4.43 10.44
C THR A 108 -4.66 5.61 10.11
N ILE A 109 -5.13 5.72 8.87
CA ILE A 109 -6.08 6.76 8.46
C ILE A 109 -7.41 6.61 9.21
N TRP A 110 -7.94 5.38 9.31
CA TRP A 110 -9.15 5.10 10.09
C TRP A 110 -8.98 5.45 11.57
N ALA A 111 -7.84 5.10 12.18
CA ALA A 111 -7.54 5.46 13.56
C ALA A 111 -7.53 6.98 13.76
N ILE A 112 -6.89 7.74 12.85
CA ILE A 112 -6.87 9.21 12.90
C ILE A 112 -8.28 9.78 12.84
N TYR A 113 -9.12 9.30 11.91
CA TYR A 113 -10.50 9.77 11.78
C TYR A 113 -11.33 9.49 13.02
N LEU A 114 -11.21 8.29 13.59
CA LEU A 114 -11.93 7.92 14.81
C LEU A 114 -11.48 8.78 16.00
N THR A 115 -10.17 8.94 16.19
CA THR A 115 -9.62 9.80 17.24
C THR A 115 -10.07 11.25 17.07
N ALA A 116 -10.01 11.79 15.85
CA ALA A 116 -10.47 13.15 15.57
C ALA A 116 -11.96 13.33 15.86
N ALA A 117 -12.80 12.36 15.48
CA ALA A 117 -14.24 12.39 15.76
C ALA A 117 -14.52 12.39 17.28
N VAL A 118 -13.82 11.55 18.05
CA VAL A 118 -13.94 11.51 19.51
C VAL A 118 -13.50 12.83 20.14
N VAL A 119 -12.37 13.40 19.72
CA VAL A 119 -11.89 14.69 20.22
C VAL A 119 -12.90 15.80 19.91
N MET A 120 -13.41 15.87 18.68
CA MET A 120 -14.42 16.86 18.29
C MET A 120 -15.70 16.72 19.14
N ALA A 121 -16.20 15.50 19.35
CA ALA A 121 -17.37 15.26 20.18
C ALA A 121 -17.16 15.75 21.63
N ASN A 122 -15.99 15.48 22.22
CA ASN A 122 -15.66 15.96 23.57
C ASN A 122 -15.57 17.50 23.64
N LEU A 123 -14.99 18.15 22.63
CA LEU A 123 -14.93 19.62 22.56
C LEU A 123 -16.32 20.25 22.44
N ILE A 124 -17.20 19.64 21.65
CA ILE A 124 -18.59 20.08 21.51
C ILE A 124 -19.33 19.94 22.85
N LEU A 125 -19.23 18.78 23.51
CA LEU A 125 -19.83 18.55 24.83
C LEU A 125 -19.31 19.53 25.88
N PHE A 126 -18.00 19.77 25.91
CA PHE A 126 -17.39 20.76 26.79
C PHE A 126 -17.95 22.16 26.53
N HIS A 127 -18.05 22.57 25.26
CA HIS A 127 -18.60 23.87 24.88
C HIS A 127 -20.09 24.01 25.30
N PHE A 128 -20.91 22.98 25.09
CA PHE A 128 -22.30 22.98 25.54
C PHE A 128 -22.42 23.09 27.06
N ASN A 129 -21.66 22.30 27.82
CA ASN A 129 -21.65 22.35 29.29
C ASN A 129 -21.16 23.70 29.81
N PHE A 130 -20.11 24.25 29.21
CA PHE A 130 -19.59 25.57 29.55
C PHE A 130 -20.62 26.68 29.29
N TRP A 131 -21.30 26.63 28.14
CA TRP A 131 -22.37 27.56 27.81
C TRP A 131 -23.54 27.47 28.80
N GLN A 132 -24.00 26.26 29.12
CA GLN A 132 -25.05 26.05 30.12
C GLN A 132 -24.65 26.62 31.48
N TRP A 133 -23.43 26.33 31.95
CA TRP A 133 -22.91 26.86 33.20
C TRP A 133 -22.89 28.40 33.19
N MET A 134 -22.41 29.01 32.11
CA MET A 134 -22.37 30.47 31.96
C MET A 134 -23.77 31.08 31.99
N MET A 135 -24.74 30.49 31.30
CA MET A 135 -26.14 30.94 31.34
C MET A 135 -26.74 30.82 32.74
N HIS A 136 -26.51 29.70 33.45
CA HIS A 136 -26.95 29.54 34.84
C HIS A 136 -26.31 30.59 35.77
N TYR A 137 -25.02 30.87 35.61
CA TYR A 137 -24.31 31.89 36.38
C TYR A 137 -24.92 33.29 36.16
N LEU A 138 -25.18 33.66 34.90
CA LEU A 138 -25.80 34.95 34.57
C LEU A 138 -27.22 35.08 35.13
N ILE A 139 -28.04 34.03 35.03
CA ILE A 139 -29.41 34.01 35.59
C ILE A 139 -29.38 34.16 37.11
N ASN A 140 -28.51 33.43 37.80
CA ASN A 140 -28.40 33.49 39.26
C ASN A 140 -27.93 34.87 39.74
N LYS A 141 -26.98 35.50 39.03
CA LYS A 141 -26.52 36.86 39.31
C LYS A 141 -27.63 37.91 39.18
N HIS A 142 -28.52 37.76 38.19
CA HIS A 142 -29.65 38.68 38.03
C HIS A 142 -30.71 38.54 39.14
N LYS A 143 -30.85 37.36 39.75
CA LYS A 143 -31.79 37.16 40.87
C LYS A 143 -31.29 37.71 42.22
N SER A 144 -29.99 37.99 42.34
CA SER A 144 -29.37 38.50 43.57
C SER A 144 -29.29 40.03 43.66
N ILE A 145 -29.84 40.75 42.67
CA ILE A 145 -29.96 42.21 42.61
C ILE A 145 -31.43 42.56 42.82
#